data_AF-A0A0D0VAJ8-F1
#
_entry.id   AF-A0A0D0VAJ8-F1
#
_cell.length_a   1.000
_cell.length_b   1.000
_cell.length_c   1.000
_cell.angle_alpha   90.00
_cell.angle_beta   90.00
_cell.angle_gamma   90.00
#
_symmetry.space_group_name_H-M   'P 1'
#
loop_
_entity.id
_entity.type
_entity.pdbx_description
1 polymer ?
#
loop_
_entity_poly.entity_id
_entity_poly.type
_entity_poly.pdbx_seq_one_letter_code
_entity_poly.pdbx_strand_id
1 'polypeptide(L)'
;MLIVGLTGGIASGKSTVSKLLSERHHLPIIDADLIAREVVEPGTSGYSLVVSHFGPDRVLQEDGVSLDRGAIGDIIFHDPEERKWMNGVVHPRVKKEMVKRIIRYWLKGEWCVILDVPLLIEAVGLPLSYHYRPSFPTLPLSSTILVHLQT
;
A
#
# COMPACT_ATOMS: atom_id res chain seq x y z
N MET A 1 -4.11 7.26 -18.77
CA MET A 1 -3.50 7.73 -17.52
C MET A 1 -2.18 7.00 -17.33
N LEU A 2 -1.12 7.76 -17.14
CA LEU A 2 0.22 7.27 -16.83
C LEU A 2 0.29 6.85 -15.36
N ILE A 3 0.92 5.72 -15.06
CA ILE A 3 1.18 5.30 -13.67
C ILE A 3 2.68 5.37 -13.42
N VAL A 4 3.11 6.17 -12.44
CA VAL A 4 4.53 6.34 -12.09
C VAL A 4 4.79 5.69 -10.74
N GLY A 5 5.58 4.61 -10.72
CA GLY A 5 6.03 3.99 -9.48
C GLY A 5 7.29 4.65 -8.97
N LEU A 6 7.25 5.23 -7.76
CA LEU A 6 8.41 5.73 -7.06
C LEU A 6 8.97 4.63 -6.15
N THR A 7 10.20 4.22 -6.43
CA THR A 7 10.98 3.27 -5.64
C THR A 7 12.35 3.85 -5.32
N GLY A 8 12.91 3.47 -4.17
CA GLY A 8 14.20 3.96 -3.68
C GLY A 8 14.44 3.45 -2.26
N GLY A 9 15.71 3.26 -1.90
CA GLY A 9 16.12 2.75 -0.59
C GLY A 9 15.74 3.68 0.58
N ILE A 10 15.99 3.22 1.81
CA ILE A 10 15.80 4.04 3.02
C ILE A 10 16.59 5.35 2.86
N ALA A 11 15.97 6.48 3.19
CA ALA A 11 16.54 7.83 3.07
C ALA A 11 16.89 8.33 1.65
N SER A 12 16.39 7.68 0.58
CA SER A 12 16.58 8.11 -0.82
C SER A 12 15.82 9.38 -1.25
N GLY A 13 15.06 10.02 -0.35
CA GLY A 13 14.33 11.24 -0.66
C GLY A 13 13.05 11.03 -1.49
N LYS A 14 12.58 9.80 -1.70
CA LYS A 14 11.30 9.52 -2.40
C LYS A 14 10.13 10.36 -1.93
N SER A 15 9.93 10.47 -0.61
CA SER A 15 8.81 11.21 -0.04
C SER A 15 8.91 12.71 -0.33
N THR A 16 10.14 13.22 -0.52
CA THR A 16 10.39 14.59 -0.98
C THR A 16 10.00 14.74 -2.45
N VAL A 17 10.37 13.78 -3.30
CA VAL A 17 10.02 13.79 -4.73
C VAL A 17 8.52 13.62 -4.95
N SER A 18 7.87 12.69 -4.23
CA SER A 18 6.42 12.48 -4.33
C SER A 18 5.67 13.75 -3.93
N LYS A 19 6.04 14.37 -2.79
CA LYS A 19 5.49 15.64 -2.33
C LYS A 19 5.70 16.77 -3.34
N LEU A 20 6.91 16.91 -3.88
CA LEU A 20 7.20 17.93 -4.89
C LEU A 20 6.36 17.76 -6.15
N LEU A 21 6.18 16.52 -6.62
CA LEU A 21 5.35 16.22 -7.79
C LEU A 21 3.87 16.52 -7.53
N SER A 22 3.37 16.21 -6.33
CA SER A 22 2.00 16.57 -5.94
C SER A 22 1.83 18.08 -5.83
N GLU A 23 2.77 18.81 -5.22
CA GLU A 23 2.63 20.25 -4.99
C GLU A 23 2.81 21.07 -6.28
N ARG A 24 3.77 20.71 -7.13
CA ARG A 24 4.06 21.46 -8.35
C ARG A 24 3.17 21.08 -9.53
N HIS A 25 2.81 19.82 -9.64
CA HIS A 25 2.09 19.28 -10.80
C HIS A 25 0.68 18.81 -10.48
N HIS A 26 0.22 18.99 -9.23
CA HIS A 26 -1.11 18.57 -8.76
C HIS A 26 -1.38 17.08 -9.00
N LEU A 27 -0.31 16.27 -9.01
CA LEU A 27 -0.42 14.84 -9.31
C LEU A 27 -0.91 14.06 -8.08
N PRO A 28 -1.93 13.22 -8.22
CA PRO A 28 -2.38 12.38 -7.13
C PRO A 28 -1.31 11.36 -6.73
N ILE A 29 -1.11 11.21 -5.42
CA ILE A 29 -0.24 10.18 -4.82
C ILE A 29 -1.11 9.08 -4.23
N ILE A 30 -0.73 7.83 -4.49
CA ILE A 30 -1.23 6.63 -3.85
C ILE A 30 -0.08 6.07 -3.01
N ASP A 31 -0.14 6.33 -1.71
CA ASP A 31 0.83 5.86 -0.71
C ASP A 31 0.40 4.47 -0.20
N ALA A 32 1.24 3.45 -0.44
CA ALA A 32 0.95 2.09 -0.02
C ALA A 32 1.02 1.90 1.50
N ASP A 33 1.89 2.63 2.20
CA ASP A 33 2.02 2.55 3.65
C ASP A 33 0.78 3.18 4.31
N LEU A 34 0.31 4.31 3.78
CA LEU A 34 -0.96 4.90 4.23
C LEU A 34 -2.12 3.92 4.03
N ILE A 35 -2.23 3.31 2.85
CA ILE A 35 -3.29 2.33 2.58
C ILE A 35 -3.16 1.11 3.51
N ALA A 36 -1.96 0.63 3.78
CA ALA A 36 -1.74 -0.48 4.72
C ALA A 36 -2.28 -0.17 6.12
N ARG A 37 -2.26 1.10 6.53
CA ARG A 37 -2.88 1.56 7.78
C ARG A 37 -4.39 1.62 7.70
N GLU A 38 -4.93 2.16 6.61
CA GLU A 38 -6.37 2.33 6.41
C GLU A 38 -7.12 1.00 6.30
N VAL A 39 -6.52 -0.01 5.66
CA VAL A 39 -7.20 -1.31 5.43
C VAL A 39 -7.42 -2.13 6.71
N VAL A 40 -6.86 -1.67 7.84
CA VAL A 40 -7.03 -2.23 9.17
C VAL A 40 -7.64 -1.22 10.16
N GLU A 41 -8.17 -0.09 9.68
CA GLU A 41 -8.88 0.85 10.56
C GLU A 41 -10.24 0.31 11.04
N PRO A 42 -10.75 0.79 12.19
CA PRO A 42 -12.05 0.39 12.70
C PRO A 42 -13.16 0.48 11.64
N GLY A 43 -14.00 -0.56 11.58
CA GLY A 43 -15.06 -0.68 10.57
C GLY A 43 -14.62 -1.32 9.25
N THR A 44 -13.33 -1.64 9.07
CA THR A 44 -12.85 -2.40 7.91
C THR A 44 -12.85 -3.91 8.15
N SER A 45 -12.90 -4.69 7.06
CA SER A 45 -12.73 -6.15 7.15
C SER A 45 -11.34 -6.59 7.63
N GLY A 46 -10.31 -5.75 7.48
CA GLY A 46 -8.97 -6.06 7.99
C GLY A 46 -8.94 -5.93 9.51
N TYR A 47 -9.55 -4.87 10.05
CA TYR A 47 -9.70 -4.67 11.48
C TYR A 47 -10.36 -5.86 12.17
N SER A 48 -11.52 -6.31 11.68
CA SER A 48 -12.24 -7.44 12.28
C SER A 48 -11.42 -8.73 12.31
N LEU A 49 -10.63 -9.00 11.27
CA LEU A 49 -9.75 -10.18 11.24
C LEU A 49 -8.61 -10.05 12.25
N VAL A 50 -7.95 -8.89 12.31
CA VAL A 50 -6.84 -8.63 13.24
C VAL A 50 -7.30 -8.80 14.68
N VAL A 51 -8.42 -8.17 15.05
CA VAL A 51 -8.99 -8.26 16.41
C VAL A 51 -9.42 -9.68 16.73
N SER A 52 -10.04 -10.39 15.79
CA SER A 52 -10.48 -11.78 16.01
C SER A 52 -9.32 -12.76 16.15
N HIS A 53 -8.20 -12.53 15.48
CA HIS A 53 -7.05 -13.44 15.49
C HIS A 53 -6.16 -13.25 16.71
N PHE A 54 -5.78 -11.99 17.02
CA PHE A 54 -4.89 -11.71 18.14
C PHE A 54 -5.61 -11.56 19.48
N GLY A 55 -6.93 -11.35 19.45
CA GLY A 55 -7.75 -11.08 20.62
C GLY A 55 -7.74 -9.58 21.00
N PRO A 56 -8.91 -9.00 21.33
CA PRO A 56 -9.05 -7.57 21.59
C PRO A 56 -8.13 -7.05 22.70
N ASP A 57 -7.95 -7.81 23.77
CA ASP A 57 -7.13 -7.43 24.93
C ASP A 57 -5.64 -7.24 24.61
N ARG A 58 -5.18 -7.78 23.48
CA ARG A 58 -3.76 -7.75 23.07
C ARG A 58 -3.44 -6.71 22.01
N VAL A 59 -4.45 -6.23 21.28
CA VAL A 59 -4.24 -5.40 20.08
C VAL A 59 -5.12 -4.17 20.03
N LEU A 60 -5.96 -3.93 21.04
CA LEU A 60 -6.72 -2.70 21.17
C LEU A 60 -6.09 -1.79 22.23
N GLN A 61 -6.18 -0.49 21.98
CA GLN A 61 -5.89 0.55 22.95
C GLN A 61 -6.94 0.54 24.08
N GLU A 62 -6.68 1.33 25.13
CA GLU A 62 -7.60 1.48 26.27
C GLU A 62 -9.01 1.97 25.88
N ASP A 63 -9.15 2.61 24.71
CA ASP A 63 -10.44 3.03 24.17
C ASP A 63 -11.31 1.86 23.67
N GLY A 64 -10.74 0.65 23.58
CA GLY A 64 -11.42 -0.57 23.12
C GLY A 64 -11.81 -0.57 21.64
N VAL A 65 -11.30 0.37 20.85
CA VAL A 65 -11.65 0.53 19.42
C VAL A 65 -10.42 0.72 18.54
N SER A 66 -9.43 1.50 18.99
CA SER A 66 -8.23 1.78 18.20
C SER A 66 -7.25 0.61 18.30
N LEU A 67 -6.63 0.23 17.17
CA LEU A 67 -5.57 -0.77 17.19
C LEU A 67 -4.31 -0.22 17.88
N ASP A 68 -3.75 -1.00 18.81
CA ASP A 68 -2.41 -0.79 19.34
C ASP A 68 -1.37 -1.29 18.34
N ARG A 69 -0.90 -0.35 17.52
CA ARG A 69 0.13 -0.59 16.50
C ARG A 69 1.47 -0.98 17.12
N GLY A 70 1.78 -0.53 18.33
CA GLY A 70 2.98 -0.91 19.06
C GLY A 70 2.92 -2.38 19.43
N ALA A 71 1.85 -2.79 20.12
CA ALA A 71 1.63 -4.19 20.50
C ALA A 71 1.58 -5.13 19.29
N ILE A 72 0.86 -4.76 18.23
CA ILE A 72 0.84 -5.52 16.97
C ILE A 72 2.24 -5.61 16.36
N GLY A 73 2.97 -4.50 16.32
CA GLY A 73 4.34 -4.42 15.82
C GLY A 73 5.26 -5.37 16.56
N ASP A 74 5.17 -5.41 17.89
CA ASP A 74 5.96 -6.30 18.74
C ASP A 74 5.64 -7.76 18.48
N ILE A 75 4.35 -8.12 18.33
CA ILE A 75 3.92 -9.49 18.01
C ILE A 75 4.54 -9.95 16.68
N ILE A 76 4.35 -9.18 15.60
CA ILE A 76 4.85 -9.56 14.27
C ILE A 76 6.37 -9.45 14.16
N PHE A 77 7.03 -8.67 15.03
CA PHE A 77 8.48 -8.60 15.07
C PHE A 77 9.08 -9.86 15.69
N HIS A 78 8.48 -10.39 16.76
CA HIS A 78 8.98 -11.55 17.47
C HIS A 78 8.48 -12.90 16.92
N ASP A 79 7.37 -12.93 16.19
CA ASP A 79 6.80 -14.15 15.61
C ASP A 79 6.71 -14.07 14.07
N PRO A 80 7.54 -14.85 13.34
CA PRO A 80 7.51 -14.93 11.88
C PRO A 80 6.20 -15.47 11.28
N GLU A 81 5.51 -16.38 11.97
CA GLU A 81 4.23 -16.93 11.48
C GLU A 81 3.13 -15.87 11.62
N GLU A 82 3.12 -15.10 12.72
CA GLU A 82 2.18 -13.98 12.88
C GLU A 82 2.44 -12.86 11.88
N ARG A 83 3.72 -12.58 11.57
CA ARG A 83 4.08 -11.65 10.49
C ARG A 83 3.53 -12.12 9.15
N LYS A 84 3.68 -13.40 8.83
CA LYS A 84 3.18 -13.99 7.58
C LYS A 84 1.65 -13.94 7.52
N TRP A 85 0.97 -14.23 8.62
CA TRP A 85 -0.47 -14.12 8.72
C TRP A 85 -0.94 -12.68 8.51
N MET A 86 -0.34 -11.72 9.21
CA MET A 86 -0.66 -10.29 9.07
C MET A 86 -0.45 -9.80 7.63
N ASN A 87 0.69 -10.16 7.01
CA ASN A 87 0.96 -9.85 5.61
C ASN A 87 -0.11 -10.46 4.67
N GLY A 88 -0.57 -11.68 4.95
CA GLY A 88 -1.65 -12.33 4.23
C GLY A 88 -3.00 -11.60 4.35
N VAL A 89 -3.27 -10.96 5.48
CA VAL A 89 -4.46 -10.11 5.68
C VAL A 89 -4.31 -8.77 4.95
N VAL A 90 -3.17 -8.11 5.09
CA VAL A 90 -2.96 -6.73 4.64
C VAL A 90 -2.74 -6.65 3.13
N HIS A 91 -1.87 -7.49 2.54
CA HIS A 91 -1.46 -7.34 1.13
C HIS A 91 -2.63 -7.39 0.12
N PRO A 92 -3.58 -8.34 0.20
CA PRO A 92 -4.70 -8.38 -0.74
C PRO A 92 -5.60 -7.14 -0.63
N ARG A 93 -5.75 -6.61 0.58
CA ARG A 93 -6.57 -5.41 0.85
C ARG A 93 -5.91 -4.16 0.33
N VAL A 94 -4.61 -4.00 0.56
CA VAL A 94 -3.81 -2.90 0.00
C VAL A 94 -3.90 -2.90 -1.51
N LYS A 95 -3.68 -4.06 -2.15
CA LYS A 95 -3.78 -4.20 -3.61
C LYS A 95 -5.16 -3.79 -4.13
N LYS A 96 -6.23 -4.23 -3.47
CA LYS A 96 -7.61 -3.86 -3.85
C LYS A 96 -7.85 -2.36 -3.74
N GLU A 97 -7.43 -1.72 -2.66
CA GLU A 97 -7.64 -0.28 -2.46
C GLU A 97 -6.77 0.56 -3.39
N MET A 98 -5.53 0.14 -3.68
CA MET A 98 -4.69 0.76 -4.70
C MET A 98 -5.38 0.75 -6.08
N VAL A 99 -5.88 -0.41 -6.53
CA VAL A 99 -6.61 -0.52 -7.81
C VAL A 99 -7.83 0.40 -7.83
N LYS A 100 -8.61 0.42 -6.74
CA LYS A 100 -9.79 1.29 -6.61
C LYS A 100 -9.42 2.78 -6.70
N ARG A 101 -8.33 3.21 -6.07
CA ARG A 101 -7.83 4.59 -6.13
C ARG A 101 -7.34 4.95 -7.54
N ILE A 102 -6.62 4.05 -8.21
CA ILE A 102 -6.20 4.22 -9.61
C ILE A 102 -7.42 4.43 -10.50
N ILE A 103 -8.42 3.56 -10.43
CA ILE A 103 -9.65 3.68 -11.23
C ILE A 103 -10.37 5.01 -10.92
N ARG A 104 -10.44 5.41 -9.64
CA ARG A 104 -11.05 6.68 -9.24
C ARG A 104 -10.36 7.88 -9.89
N TYR A 105 -9.03 7.92 -9.91
CA TYR A 105 -8.28 9.01 -10.56
C TYR A 105 -8.42 8.97 -12.09
N TRP A 106 -8.44 7.77 -12.67
CA TRP A 106 -8.71 7.60 -14.09
C TRP A 106 -10.07 8.18 -14.50
N LEU A 107 -11.12 7.89 -13.73
CA LEU A 107 -12.47 8.41 -13.97
C LEU A 107 -12.58 9.93 -13.77
N LYS A 108 -11.72 10.51 -12.93
CA LYS A 108 -11.62 11.97 -12.75
C LYS A 108 -10.90 12.68 -13.91
N GLY A 109 -10.33 11.93 -14.86
CA GLY A 109 -9.57 12.49 -15.97
C GLY A 109 -8.12 12.81 -15.63
N GLU A 110 -7.58 12.29 -14.52
CA GLU A 110 -6.18 12.48 -14.16
C GLU A 110 -5.29 11.85 -15.23
N TRP A 111 -4.35 12.64 -15.74
CA TRP A 111 -3.46 12.18 -16.80
C TRP A 111 -2.31 11.32 -16.23
N CYS A 112 -1.94 11.50 -14.96
CA CYS A 112 -0.87 10.77 -14.28
C CYS A 112 -1.20 10.51 -12.80
N VAL A 113 -0.75 9.39 -12.25
CA VAL A 113 -0.81 9.07 -10.82
C VAL A 113 0.52 8.50 -10.34
N ILE A 114 0.92 8.88 -9.13
CA ILE A 114 2.17 8.44 -8.50
C ILE A 114 1.84 7.34 -7.50
N LEU A 115 2.52 6.20 -7.59
CA LEU A 115 2.49 5.14 -6.60
C LEU A 115 3.75 5.23 -5.74
N ASP A 116 3.62 5.61 -4.47
CA ASP A 116 4.72 5.55 -3.49
C ASP A 116 4.66 4.21 -2.77
N VAL A 117 5.61 3.34 -3.13
CA VAL A 117 5.59 1.93 -2.76
C VAL A 117 6.98 1.53 -2.26
N PRO A 118 7.35 1.90 -1.03
CA PRO A 118 8.73 1.71 -0.55
C PRO A 118 9.16 0.24 -0.49
N LEU A 119 8.25 -0.72 -0.25
CA LEU A 119 8.62 -2.12 0.02
C LEU A 119 7.75 -3.21 -0.64
N LEU A 120 6.66 -2.90 -1.37
CA LEU A 120 5.87 -3.97 -2.04
C LEU A 120 6.60 -4.64 -3.23
N ILE A 121 7.76 -4.13 -3.69
CA ILE A 121 8.53 -4.80 -4.73
C ILE A 121 9.05 -6.16 -4.24
N GLU A 122 9.37 -6.30 -2.95
CA GLU A 122 9.82 -7.56 -2.36
C GLU A 122 8.65 -8.44 -1.87
N ALA A 123 7.60 -7.81 -1.31
CA ALA A 123 6.56 -8.53 -0.58
C ALA A 123 5.36 -8.99 -1.43
N VAL A 124 5.13 -8.38 -2.60
CA VAL A 124 3.94 -8.63 -3.43
C VAL A 124 4.27 -9.36 -4.74
N GLY A 125 5.54 -9.70 -4.96
CA GLY A 125 5.96 -10.43 -6.16
C GLY A 125 5.53 -9.72 -7.44
N LEU A 126 5.50 -8.38 -7.43
CA LEU A 126 5.28 -7.60 -8.64
C LEU A 126 6.59 -7.69 -9.44
N PRO A 127 6.63 -8.42 -10.56
CA PRO A 127 7.87 -8.55 -11.32
C PRO A 127 8.34 -7.16 -11.74
N LEU A 128 9.63 -6.89 -11.51
CA LEU A 128 10.39 -5.69 -11.88
C LEU A 128 10.33 -5.32 -13.38
N SER A 129 9.60 -6.10 -14.18
CA SER A 129 9.27 -5.83 -15.57
C SER A 129 7.87 -6.38 -15.83
N TYR A 130 6.85 -5.53 -15.71
CA TYR A 130 5.50 -5.92 -16.11
C TYR A 130 5.39 -5.87 -17.64
N HIS A 131 5.87 -6.91 -18.32
CA HIS A 131 5.28 -7.30 -19.60
C HIS A 131 3.93 -7.96 -19.27
N TYR A 132 2.86 -7.19 -19.45
CA TYR A 132 1.48 -7.63 -19.23
C TYR A 132 1.17 -8.86 -20.12
N ARG A 133 0.96 -10.04 -19.51
CA ARG A 133 0.27 -11.17 -20.16
C ARG A 133 -1.13 -11.31 -19.53
N PRO A 134 -2.20 -11.29 -20.32
CA PRO A 134 -3.56 -11.20 -19.80
C PRO A 134 -4.07 -12.58 -19.39
N SER A 135 -4.57 -12.68 -18.16
CA SER A 135 -5.47 -13.78 -17.74
C SER A 135 -6.75 -13.28 -17.06
N PHE A 136 -7.02 -11.98 -17.06
CA PHE A 136 -8.29 -11.40 -16.58
C PHE A 136 -8.65 -10.15 -17.41
N PRO A 137 -9.95 -9.81 -17.56
CA PRO A 137 -10.42 -8.86 -18.55
C PRO A 137 -9.95 -7.43 -18.25
N THR A 138 -9.02 -7.00 -19.08
CA THR A 138 -8.48 -5.69 -19.45
C THR A 138 -9.16 -4.42 -18.89
N LEU A 139 -8.42 -3.68 -18.07
CA LEU A 139 -8.37 -2.20 -18.10
C LEU A 139 -7.17 -1.78 -18.96
N PRO A 140 -7.27 -0.75 -19.82
CA PRO A 140 -6.19 -0.34 -20.71
C PRO A 140 -5.14 0.49 -19.95
N LEU A 141 -4.25 -0.15 -19.20
CA LEU A 141 -3.12 0.50 -18.53
C LEU A 141 -1.86 0.32 -19.39
N SER A 142 -1.74 1.13 -20.45
CA SER A 142 -0.69 0.94 -21.46
C SER A 142 0.66 1.59 -21.15
N SER A 143 0.85 2.21 -19.97
CA SER A 143 2.13 2.86 -19.63
C SER A 143 2.33 3.00 -18.11
N THR A 144 3.15 2.11 -17.56
CA THR A 144 3.68 2.22 -16.19
C THR A 144 5.17 2.52 -16.27
N ILE A 145 5.63 3.62 -15.66
CA ILE A 145 7.04 4.01 -15.59
C ILE A 145 7.53 3.79 -14.16
N LEU A 146 8.59 3.01 -13.97
CA LEU A 146 9.25 2.85 -12.69
C LEU A 146 10.41 3.84 -12.59
N VAL A 147 10.38 4.73 -11.61
CA VAL A 147 11.47 5.67 -11.32
C VAL A 147 12.18 5.17 -10.07
N HIS A 148 13.43 4.75 -10.23
CA HIS A 148 14.28 4.31 -9.14
C HIS A 148 15.23 5.44 -8.75
N LEU A 149 15.08 5.95 -7.53
CA LEU A 149 15.97 6.97 -6.96
C LEU A 149 17.13 6.25 -6.25
N GLN A 150 18.33 6.35 -6.82
CA GLN A 150 19.58 5.98 -6.15
C GLN A 150 20.23 7.24 -5.58
N THR A 151 20.77 7.13 -4.37
CA THR A 151 21.64 8.13 -3.74
C THR A 151 23.03 8.07 -4.34
#